data_AF-A0A261BY14-F1
#
_entry.id   AF-A0A261BY14-F1
#
_cell.length_a   1.000
_cell.length_b   1.000
_cell.length_c   1.000
_cell.angle_alpha   90.00
_cell.angle_beta   90.00
_cell.angle_gamma   90.00
#
_symmetry.space_group_name_H-M   'P 1'
#
loop_
_entity.id
_entity.type
_entity.pdbx_description
1 polymer ?
#
loop_
_entity_poly.entity_id
_entity_poly.type
_entity_poly.pdbx_seq_one_letter_code
_entity_poly.pdbx_strand_id
1 'polypeptide(L)'
;MMYFSSIFSIFLFEFFVLSTCYQTRFKRDFMLITDGNMTDAKCFEDCQQEYRAKFEYTLNQSLTEFYDFPFHPVVLESSSFQLYCKLSEQKTKCFADKCNDYAAENSFSPSNFVCLFKRTLFEKALKCLAKTEPITFLKCDHECHEEIVRTDRLKQITLNNQNQIFISSELATYETELDKLCRFQSCYMSCMAPVVKEMCGGEESKSAIEIVEAYVQWHADDISDWHSITGNDETLPKSCQSLVKPHSKADDPILQIIGNVA
;
A
#
# COMPACT_ATOMS: atom_id res chain seq x y z
N MET A 1 -61.36 16.40 6.04
CA MET A 1 -60.90 16.06 4.67
C MET A 1 -59.47 16.55 4.55
N MET A 2 -58.57 15.61 4.26
CA MET A 2 -57.16 15.78 3.85
C MET A 2 -56.18 16.41 4.85
N TYR A 3 -55.68 15.54 5.74
CA TYR A 3 -54.31 15.58 6.25
C TYR A 3 -53.32 15.42 5.07
N PHE A 4 -52.72 16.51 4.63
CA PHE A 4 -51.60 16.51 3.68
C PHE A 4 -50.57 17.52 4.19
N SER A 5 -49.65 17.10 5.06
CA SER A 5 -48.44 17.91 5.29
C SER A 5 -47.26 17.20 5.97
N SER A 6 -47.37 15.95 6.44
CA SER A 6 -46.25 15.34 7.20
C SER A 6 -45.39 14.37 6.40
N ILE A 7 -45.87 13.82 5.29
CA ILE A 7 -45.14 12.82 4.51
C ILE A 7 -44.12 13.48 3.56
N PHE A 8 -44.42 14.68 3.05
CA PHE A 8 -43.55 15.38 2.10
C PHE A 8 -42.24 15.89 2.72
N SER A 9 -42.25 16.23 4.02
CA SER A 9 -41.04 16.67 4.73
C SER A 9 -40.10 15.53 5.10
N ILE A 10 -40.61 14.30 5.23
CA ILE A 10 -39.77 13.11 5.50
C ILE A 10 -39.07 12.67 4.20
N PHE A 11 -39.76 12.69 3.07
CA PHE A 11 -39.16 12.35 1.77
C PHE A 11 -38.10 13.36 1.29
N LEU A 12 -38.20 14.64 1.67
CA LEU A 12 -37.15 15.63 1.36
C LEU A 12 -35.92 15.53 2.28
N PHE A 13 -36.07 14.99 3.49
CA PHE A 13 -34.94 14.76 4.39
C PHE A 13 -34.18 13.47 4.05
N GLU A 14 -34.84 12.43 3.52
CA GLU A 14 -34.14 11.25 3.03
C GLU A 14 -33.39 11.50 1.70
N PHE A 15 -33.87 12.43 0.86
CA PHE A 15 -33.17 12.76 -0.39
C PHE A 15 -31.92 13.63 -0.19
N PHE A 16 -31.82 14.36 0.92
CA PHE A 16 -30.68 15.25 1.19
C PHE A 16 -29.51 14.57 1.93
N VAL A 17 -29.74 13.44 2.61
CA VAL A 17 -28.66 12.66 3.25
C VAL A 17 -27.95 11.72 2.26
N LEU A 18 -28.56 11.47 1.10
CA LEU A 18 -27.95 10.76 -0.04
C LEU A 18 -27.17 11.70 -0.98
N SER A 19 -26.82 12.91 -0.53
CA SER A 19 -25.74 13.67 -1.16
C SER A 19 -24.44 12.92 -0.87
N THR A 20 -24.17 11.98 -1.76
CA THR A 20 -22.98 11.16 -1.89
C THR A 20 -21.72 11.92 -1.48
N CYS A 21 -21.30 11.73 -0.24
CA CYS A 21 -19.91 11.86 0.13
C CYS A 21 -19.22 10.70 -0.60
N TYR A 22 -18.86 10.91 -1.87
CA TYR A 22 -17.89 10.05 -2.54
C TYR A 22 -16.57 10.28 -1.80
N GLN A 23 -16.36 9.56 -0.69
CA GLN A 23 -15.05 9.47 -0.06
C GLN A 23 -14.18 8.65 -1.00
N THR A 24 -13.48 9.34 -1.91
CA THR A 24 -12.51 8.72 -2.80
C THR A 24 -11.29 8.37 -1.99
N ARG A 25 -10.96 7.07 -1.89
CA ARG A 25 -9.69 6.62 -1.31
C ARG A 25 -8.54 7.09 -2.20
N PHE A 26 -7.57 7.79 -1.62
CA PHE A 26 -6.43 8.30 -2.39
C PHE A 26 -5.34 7.22 -2.45
N LYS A 27 -5.13 6.68 -3.66
CA LYS A 27 -4.04 5.76 -3.97
C LYS A 27 -2.67 6.47 -3.86
N ARG A 28 -1.70 5.82 -3.21
CA ARG A 28 -0.32 6.31 -3.05
C ARG A 28 0.68 5.25 -3.49
N ASP A 29 0.54 4.80 -4.73
CA ASP A 29 1.48 3.89 -5.38
C ASP A 29 2.34 4.72 -6.33
N PHE A 30 3.63 4.85 -6.05
CA PHE A 30 4.59 5.56 -6.89
C PHE A 30 5.97 4.91 -6.75
N MET A 31 6.78 5.01 -7.80
CA MET A 31 8.07 4.33 -7.90
C MET A 31 9.09 5.27 -8.56
N LEU A 32 10.34 5.22 -8.11
CA LEU A 32 11.45 5.95 -8.72
C LEU A 32 12.28 5.00 -9.58
N ILE A 33 12.50 5.38 -10.84
CA ILE A 33 13.36 4.64 -11.76
C ILE A 33 14.71 5.38 -11.86
N THR A 34 15.80 4.68 -11.58
CA THR A 34 17.17 5.21 -11.73
C THR A 34 17.73 4.93 -13.12
N ASP A 35 18.61 5.80 -13.61
CA ASP A 35 19.27 5.65 -14.92
C ASP A 35 20.06 4.33 -15.07
N GLY A 36 20.46 3.72 -13.95
CA GLY A 36 21.14 2.41 -13.92
C GLY A 36 20.22 1.21 -14.12
N ASN A 37 18.90 1.39 -13.98
CA ASN A 37 17.88 0.35 -14.13
C ASN A 37 17.23 0.35 -15.53
N MET A 38 17.94 0.94 -16.52
CA MET A 38 17.57 0.93 -17.95
C MET A 38 17.74 -0.45 -18.59
N THR A 39 17.16 -1.49 -17.99
CA THR A 39 16.74 -2.70 -18.70
C THR A 39 15.50 -2.36 -19.54
N ASP A 40 15.22 -3.18 -20.56
CA ASP A 40 14.19 -2.96 -21.57
C ASP A 40 12.82 -2.53 -20.99
N ALA A 41 12.61 -1.21 -20.88
CA ALA A 41 11.43 -0.62 -20.26
C ALA A 41 10.14 -1.08 -20.94
N LYS A 42 10.23 -1.41 -22.25
CA LYS A 42 9.13 -1.94 -23.02
C LYS A 42 8.74 -3.36 -22.59
N CYS A 43 9.71 -4.19 -22.21
CA CYS A 43 9.42 -5.53 -21.68
C CYS A 43 8.60 -5.47 -20.39
N PHE A 44 9.00 -4.62 -19.44
CA PHE A 44 8.26 -4.43 -18.19
C PHE A 44 6.86 -3.85 -18.45
N GLU A 45 6.74 -2.90 -19.38
CA GLU A 45 5.45 -2.34 -19.79
C GLU A 45 4.53 -3.43 -20.36
N ASP A 46 5.03 -4.29 -21.27
CA ASP A 46 4.25 -5.38 -21.86
C ASP A 46 3.77 -6.38 -20.79
N CYS A 47 4.64 -6.77 -19.86
CA CYS A 47 4.28 -7.61 -18.72
C CYS A 47 3.23 -6.96 -17.82
N GLN A 48 3.32 -5.64 -17.59
CA GLN A 48 2.35 -4.89 -16.80
C GLN A 48 1.00 -4.73 -17.51
N GLN A 49 0.99 -4.54 -18.83
CA GLN A 49 -0.24 -4.50 -19.62
C GLN A 49 -0.94 -5.87 -19.61
N GLU A 50 -0.19 -6.96 -19.76
CA GLU A 50 -0.72 -8.33 -19.66
C GLU A 50 -1.32 -8.59 -18.26
N TYR A 51 -0.60 -8.19 -17.21
CA TYR A 51 -1.10 -8.28 -15.83
C TYR A 51 -2.38 -7.47 -15.64
N ARG A 52 -2.40 -6.20 -16.08
CA ARG A 52 -3.58 -5.32 -15.96
C ARG A 52 -4.81 -5.96 -16.61
N ALA A 53 -4.71 -6.40 -17.86
CA ALA A 53 -5.83 -6.99 -18.58
C ALA A 53 -6.39 -8.22 -17.85
N LYS A 54 -5.52 -9.10 -17.34
CA LYS A 54 -5.94 -10.28 -16.58
C LYS A 54 -6.50 -9.93 -15.20
N PHE A 55 -5.91 -8.97 -14.51
CA PHE A 55 -6.36 -8.48 -13.21
C PHE A 55 -7.78 -7.93 -13.30
N GLU A 56 -8.00 -6.98 -14.21
CA GLU A 56 -9.29 -6.31 -14.36
C GLU A 56 -10.39 -7.30 -14.77
N TYR A 57 -10.06 -8.24 -15.66
CA TYR A 57 -10.99 -9.30 -16.05
C TYR A 57 -11.29 -10.29 -14.92
N THR A 58 -10.26 -10.77 -14.22
CA THR A 58 -10.41 -11.89 -13.27
C THR A 58 -11.01 -11.45 -11.94
N LEU A 59 -10.63 -10.27 -11.45
CA LEU A 59 -11.09 -9.73 -10.17
C LEU A 59 -12.28 -8.77 -10.33
N ASN A 60 -12.67 -8.46 -11.57
CA ASN A 60 -13.71 -7.46 -11.88
C ASN A 60 -13.46 -6.13 -11.15
N GLN A 61 -12.20 -5.71 -11.10
CA GLN A 61 -11.73 -4.55 -10.37
C GLN A 61 -10.76 -3.76 -11.25
N SER A 62 -11.00 -2.46 -11.41
CA SER A 62 -10.07 -1.57 -12.11
C SER A 62 -8.72 -1.53 -11.36
N LEU A 63 -7.61 -1.75 -12.07
CA LEU A 63 -6.28 -1.65 -11.47
C LEU A 63 -5.95 -0.20 -11.06
N THR A 64 -6.58 0.78 -11.71
CA THR A 64 -6.46 2.20 -11.35
C THR A 64 -7.08 2.51 -9.99
N GLU A 65 -8.16 1.83 -9.63
CA GLU A 65 -8.87 2.01 -8.35
C GLU A 65 -8.33 1.10 -7.23
N PHE A 66 -7.64 0.03 -7.61
CA PHE A 66 -6.99 -0.87 -6.66
C PHE A 66 -5.83 -0.18 -5.93
N TYR A 67 -5.71 -0.39 -4.63
CA TYR A 67 -4.60 0.06 -3.78
C TYR A 67 -4.09 -1.10 -2.94
N ASP A 68 -2.79 -1.14 -2.74
CA ASP A 68 -2.17 -2.22 -1.98
C ASP A 68 -2.27 -2.02 -0.46
N PHE A 69 -2.29 -0.78 0.00
CA PHE A 69 -2.36 -0.44 1.43
C PHE A 69 -3.53 0.53 1.70
N PRO A 70 -4.37 0.30 2.73
CA PRO A 70 -4.31 -0.74 3.75
C PRO A 70 -5.12 -2.00 3.37
N PHE A 71 -4.72 -2.65 2.27
CA PHE A 71 -5.35 -3.80 1.62
C PHE A 71 -6.76 -3.56 1.09
N HIS A 72 -6.90 -3.54 -0.23
CA HIS A 72 -8.20 -3.39 -0.90
C HIS A 72 -9.16 -4.54 -0.55
N PRO A 73 -10.47 -4.27 -0.32
CA PRO A 73 -11.48 -5.29 -0.02
C PRO A 73 -11.48 -6.50 -0.96
N VAL A 74 -11.17 -6.27 -2.25
CA VAL A 74 -11.07 -7.32 -3.27
C VAL A 74 -10.05 -8.41 -2.91
N VAL A 75 -8.99 -8.11 -2.16
CA VAL A 75 -7.99 -9.10 -1.71
C VAL A 75 -8.23 -9.60 -0.29
N LEU A 76 -9.30 -9.14 0.38
CA LEU A 76 -9.67 -9.59 1.73
C LEU A 76 -10.66 -10.77 1.71
N GLU A 77 -11.12 -11.18 0.54
CA GLU A 77 -11.95 -12.36 0.32
C GLU A 77 -11.08 -13.52 -0.17
N SER A 78 -11.25 -14.72 0.42
CA SER A 78 -10.29 -15.82 0.23
C SER A 78 -10.15 -16.29 -1.21
N SER A 79 -11.25 -16.36 -1.97
CA SER A 79 -11.18 -16.82 -3.37
C SER A 79 -10.52 -15.76 -4.27
N SER A 80 -10.89 -14.49 -4.09
CA SER A 80 -10.26 -13.37 -4.79
C SER A 80 -8.78 -13.19 -4.43
N PHE A 81 -8.39 -13.42 -3.16
CA PHE A 81 -6.99 -13.40 -2.74
C PHE A 81 -6.15 -14.47 -3.45
N GLN A 82 -6.67 -15.69 -3.59
CA GLN A 82 -5.97 -16.75 -4.33
C GLN A 82 -5.77 -16.40 -5.81
N LEU A 83 -6.79 -15.78 -6.43
CA LEU A 83 -6.69 -15.30 -7.81
C LEU A 83 -5.67 -14.16 -7.92
N TYR A 84 -5.70 -13.20 -7.00
CA TYR A 84 -4.72 -12.11 -6.93
C TYR A 84 -3.29 -12.64 -6.83
N CYS A 85 -3.04 -13.64 -5.98
CA CYS A 85 -1.72 -14.23 -5.86
C CYS A 85 -1.26 -14.98 -7.10
N LYS A 86 -2.16 -15.74 -7.74
CA LYS A 86 -1.84 -16.40 -9.01
C LYS A 86 -1.47 -15.40 -10.11
N LEU A 87 -2.19 -14.29 -10.20
CA LEU A 87 -1.90 -13.23 -11.18
C LEU A 87 -0.59 -12.51 -10.87
N SER A 88 -0.34 -12.24 -9.59
CA SER A 88 0.90 -11.63 -9.13
C SER A 88 2.12 -12.51 -9.41
N GLU A 89 2.03 -13.81 -9.13
CA GLU A 89 3.09 -14.78 -9.48
C GLU A 89 3.36 -14.83 -10.99
N GLN A 90 2.31 -14.74 -11.82
CA GLN A 90 2.46 -14.68 -13.29
C GLN A 90 3.18 -13.40 -13.75
N LYS A 91 2.86 -12.26 -13.12
CA LYS A 91 3.54 -10.98 -13.38
C LYS A 91 5.03 -11.09 -13.02
N THR A 92 5.35 -11.58 -11.83
CA THR A 92 6.73 -11.74 -11.36
C THR A 92 7.53 -12.68 -12.28
N LYS A 93 6.93 -13.81 -12.70
CA LYS A 93 7.55 -14.70 -13.70
C LYS A 93 7.76 -14.03 -15.05
N CYS A 94 6.84 -13.16 -15.48
CA CYS A 94 7.02 -12.40 -16.71
C CYS A 94 8.28 -11.51 -16.63
N PHE A 95 8.50 -10.83 -15.52
CA PHE A 95 9.71 -10.02 -15.30
C PHE A 95 10.99 -10.88 -15.31
N ALA A 96 10.99 -12.01 -14.59
CA ALA A 96 12.12 -12.91 -14.56
C ALA A 96 12.43 -13.54 -15.93
N ASP A 97 11.44 -14.16 -16.57
CA ASP A 97 11.63 -14.98 -17.76
C ASP A 97 11.73 -14.14 -19.05
N LYS A 98 10.94 -13.08 -19.17
CA LYS A 98 10.90 -12.25 -20.40
C LYS A 98 11.85 -11.05 -20.31
N CYS A 99 12.00 -10.46 -19.13
CA CYS A 99 12.80 -9.24 -18.94
C CYS A 99 14.18 -9.50 -18.30
N ASN A 100 14.52 -10.76 -18.01
CA ASN A 100 15.76 -11.18 -17.35
C ASN A 100 15.96 -10.56 -15.95
N ASP A 101 14.88 -10.21 -15.27
CA ASP A 101 14.91 -9.65 -13.92
C ASP A 101 14.61 -10.72 -12.87
N TYR A 102 15.62 -11.54 -12.59
CA TYR A 102 15.52 -12.59 -11.58
C TYR A 102 15.44 -12.04 -10.13
N ALA A 103 15.73 -10.75 -9.92
CA ALA A 103 15.58 -10.12 -8.61
C ALA A 103 14.10 -9.94 -8.25
N ALA A 104 13.21 -9.82 -9.25
CA ALA A 104 11.77 -9.60 -9.07
C ALA A 104 11.08 -10.60 -8.13
N GLU A 105 11.56 -11.84 -8.02
CA GLU A 105 11.00 -12.85 -7.10
C GLU A 105 11.35 -12.59 -5.63
N ASN A 106 12.47 -11.91 -5.37
CA ASN A 106 13.02 -11.69 -4.04
C ASN A 106 12.90 -10.23 -3.58
N SER A 107 12.62 -9.31 -4.51
CA SER A 107 12.37 -7.89 -4.21
C SER A 107 11.02 -7.69 -3.53
N PHE A 108 10.96 -6.68 -2.67
CA PHE A 108 9.69 -6.24 -2.10
C PHE A 108 8.79 -5.73 -3.22
N SER A 109 7.59 -6.30 -3.26
CA SER A 109 6.42 -5.66 -3.87
C SER A 109 5.25 -5.98 -2.96
N PRO A 110 4.22 -5.13 -2.91
CA PRO A 110 3.04 -5.41 -2.08
C PRO A 110 2.44 -6.79 -2.39
N SER A 111 2.40 -7.16 -3.66
CA SER A 111 2.00 -8.50 -4.11
C SER A 111 2.92 -9.62 -3.60
N ASN A 112 4.25 -9.50 -3.71
CA ASN A 112 5.17 -10.53 -3.21
C ASN A 112 5.08 -10.66 -1.69
N PHE A 113 4.90 -9.55 -0.98
CA PHE A 113 4.75 -9.54 0.46
C PHE A 113 3.55 -10.39 0.90
N VAL A 114 2.35 -10.12 0.37
CA VAL A 114 1.16 -10.86 0.79
C VAL A 114 1.06 -12.26 0.17
N CYS A 115 1.58 -12.48 -1.04
CA CYS A 115 1.40 -13.74 -1.77
C CYS A 115 2.54 -14.75 -1.62
N LEU A 116 3.76 -14.28 -1.36
CA LEU A 116 4.95 -15.13 -1.24
C LEU A 116 5.50 -15.10 0.18
N PHE A 117 5.86 -13.93 0.70
CA PHE A 117 6.63 -13.82 1.94
C PHE A 117 5.81 -14.04 3.20
N LYS A 118 4.57 -13.52 3.23
CA LYS A 118 3.69 -13.52 4.41
C LYS A 118 2.31 -14.14 4.15
N ARG A 119 2.18 -14.95 3.11
CA ARG A 119 0.90 -15.58 2.70
C ARG A 119 0.13 -16.23 3.84
N THR A 120 0.77 -17.13 4.58
CA THR A 120 0.12 -17.84 5.70
C THR A 120 -0.35 -16.87 6.80
N LEU A 121 0.38 -15.80 7.05
CA LEU A 121 -0.01 -14.78 8.03
C LEU A 121 -1.18 -13.94 7.51
N PHE A 122 -1.13 -13.53 6.25
CA PHE A 122 -2.22 -12.80 5.60
C PHE A 122 -3.51 -13.62 5.57
N GLU A 123 -3.45 -14.91 5.21
CA GLU A 123 -4.60 -15.83 5.21
C GLU A 123 -5.25 -15.96 6.59
N LYS A 124 -4.46 -15.98 7.67
CA LYS A 124 -4.96 -15.97 9.06
C LYS A 124 -5.64 -14.64 9.43
N ALA A 125 -5.18 -13.53 8.85
CA ALA A 125 -5.69 -12.20 9.10
C ALA A 125 -6.94 -11.85 8.28
N LEU A 126 -7.15 -12.50 7.12
CA LEU A 126 -8.19 -12.17 6.12
C LEU A 126 -9.56 -11.87 6.74
N LYS A 127 -10.06 -12.77 7.59
CA LYS A 127 -11.39 -12.64 8.19
C LYS A 127 -11.50 -11.40 9.08
N CYS A 128 -10.47 -11.08 9.86
CA CYS A 128 -10.48 -9.89 10.70
C CYS A 128 -10.34 -8.62 9.85
N LEU A 129 -9.38 -8.61 8.92
CA LEU A 129 -9.19 -7.48 8.00
C LEU A 129 -10.47 -7.16 7.24
N ALA A 130 -11.13 -8.16 6.64
CA ALA A 130 -12.41 -7.99 5.94
C ALA A 130 -13.51 -7.45 6.86
N LYS A 131 -13.57 -7.92 8.11
CA LYS A 131 -14.57 -7.46 9.10
C LYS A 131 -14.34 -6.00 9.49
N THR A 132 -13.09 -5.56 9.61
CA THR A 132 -12.74 -4.23 10.09
C THR A 132 -12.59 -3.19 8.99
N GLU A 133 -12.39 -3.60 7.74
CA GLU A 133 -12.11 -2.71 6.60
C GLU A 133 -13.07 -1.53 6.49
N PRO A 134 -14.41 -1.69 6.58
CA PRO A 134 -15.31 -0.54 6.45
C PRO A 134 -15.09 0.51 7.55
N ILE A 135 -14.78 0.06 8.77
CA ILE A 135 -14.56 0.96 9.91
C ILE A 135 -13.16 1.59 9.85
N THR A 136 -12.14 0.81 9.52
CA THR A 136 -10.77 1.34 9.40
C THR A 136 -10.64 2.26 8.19
N PHE A 137 -11.42 2.06 7.13
CA PHE A 137 -11.55 3.01 6.03
C PHE A 137 -12.20 4.32 6.49
N LEU A 138 -13.41 4.26 7.06
CA LEU A 138 -14.14 5.47 7.46
C LEU A 138 -13.42 6.28 8.54
N LYS A 139 -12.72 5.59 9.46
CA LYS A 139 -12.03 6.23 10.58
C LYS A 139 -10.56 6.51 10.27
N CYS A 140 -9.77 5.45 10.09
CA CYS A 140 -8.32 5.57 10.06
C CYS A 140 -7.79 6.09 8.72
N ASP A 141 -8.29 5.58 7.60
CA ASP A 141 -7.89 6.07 6.28
C ASP A 141 -8.22 7.56 6.14
N HIS A 142 -9.45 7.94 6.49
CA HIS A 142 -9.90 9.33 6.43
C HIS A 142 -9.13 10.26 7.38
N GLU A 143 -9.02 9.90 8.66
CA GLU A 143 -8.33 10.72 9.67
C GLU A 143 -6.85 10.91 9.33
N CYS A 144 -6.15 9.83 8.97
CA CYS A 144 -4.75 9.90 8.59
C CYS A 144 -4.56 10.65 7.28
N HIS A 145 -5.47 10.52 6.31
CA HIS A 145 -5.42 11.29 5.08
C HIS A 145 -5.54 12.80 5.35
N GLU A 146 -6.55 13.20 6.13
CA GLU A 146 -6.78 14.60 6.51
C GLU A 146 -5.59 15.19 7.27
N GLU A 147 -4.94 14.40 8.14
CA GLU A 147 -3.73 14.85 8.85
C GLU A 147 -2.59 15.22 7.88
N ILE A 148 -2.36 14.38 6.87
CA ILE A 148 -1.34 14.62 5.84
C ILE A 148 -1.70 15.88 5.04
N VAL A 149 -2.93 15.96 4.51
CA VAL A 149 -3.38 17.10 3.72
C VAL A 149 -3.32 18.40 4.51
N ARG A 150 -3.72 18.38 5.79
CA ARG A 150 -3.68 19.56 6.66
C ARG A 150 -2.25 20.04 6.89
N THR A 151 -1.32 19.11 7.12
CA THR A 151 0.10 19.44 7.30
C THR A 151 0.71 20.01 6.03
N ASP A 152 0.32 19.51 4.87
CA ASP A 152 0.89 19.92 3.58
C ASP A 152 0.31 21.24 3.06
N ARG A 153 -0.98 21.51 3.32
CA ARG A 153 -1.59 22.82 3.04
C ARG A 153 -0.91 23.94 3.83
N LEU A 154 -0.45 23.66 5.05
CA LEU A 154 0.35 24.60 5.84
C LEU A 154 1.75 24.86 5.23
N LYS A 155 2.22 23.97 4.33
CA LYS A 155 3.52 24.08 3.63
C LYS A 155 3.42 24.68 2.21
N GLN A 156 2.23 25.11 1.74
CA GLN A 156 2.01 25.73 0.41
C GLN A 156 2.54 24.93 -0.80
N ILE A 157 2.49 23.59 -0.79
CA ILE A 157 2.85 22.78 -1.97
C ILE A 157 1.57 22.15 -2.51
N THR A 158 1.24 22.36 -3.79
CA THR A 158 0.18 21.61 -4.45
C THR A 158 0.62 21.18 -5.85
N LEU A 159 0.71 19.87 -6.05
CA LEU A 159 0.06 19.17 -7.16
C LEU A 159 -0.27 17.75 -6.66
N ASN A 160 -1.42 17.21 -7.08
CA ASN A 160 -1.87 15.88 -6.67
C ASN A 160 -1.19 14.83 -7.57
N ASN A 161 -0.12 14.22 -7.08
CA ASN A 161 0.77 13.34 -7.86
C ASN A 161 0.40 11.85 -7.69
N GLN A 162 -0.85 11.49 -8.02
CA GLN A 162 -1.31 10.11 -7.94
C GLN A 162 -0.71 9.25 -9.08
N ASN A 163 -0.24 8.04 -8.76
CA ASN A 163 0.25 7.04 -9.72
C ASN A 163 1.40 7.51 -10.62
N GLN A 164 2.29 8.35 -10.11
CA GLN A 164 3.42 8.87 -10.87
C GLN A 164 4.65 7.97 -10.78
N ILE A 165 5.27 7.74 -11.93
CA ILE A 165 6.62 7.17 -12.03
C ILE A 165 7.56 8.37 -12.05
N PHE A 166 8.45 8.45 -11.07
CA PHE A 166 9.45 9.50 -11.00
C PHE A 166 10.73 9.03 -11.68
N ILE A 167 11.43 9.95 -12.34
CA ILE A 167 12.80 9.73 -12.85
C ILE A 167 13.83 10.36 -11.92
N SER A 168 15.11 10.02 -12.05
CA SER A 168 16.18 10.52 -11.17
C SER A 168 16.22 12.05 -11.02
N SER A 169 15.84 12.83 -12.05
CA SER A 169 15.76 14.29 -11.95
C SER A 169 14.65 14.81 -11.03
N GLU A 170 13.71 13.97 -10.63
CA GLU A 170 12.55 14.28 -9.78
C GLU A 170 12.69 13.73 -8.35
N LEU A 171 13.92 13.36 -7.95
CA LEU A 171 14.19 12.77 -6.64
C LEU A 171 13.57 13.58 -5.49
N ALA A 172 13.72 14.90 -5.47
CA ALA A 172 13.14 15.74 -4.41
C ALA A 172 11.60 15.65 -4.32
N THR A 173 10.91 15.49 -5.45
CA THR A 173 9.46 15.29 -5.49
C THR A 173 9.10 13.90 -5.01
N TYR A 174 9.86 12.88 -5.44
CA TYR A 174 9.72 11.51 -4.95
C TYR A 174 9.86 11.43 -3.42
N GLU A 175 10.91 12.05 -2.85
CA GLU A 175 11.11 12.07 -1.39
C GLU A 175 9.96 12.74 -0.64
N THR A 176 9.36 13.77 -1.25
CA THR A 176 8.20 14.45 -0.67
C THR A 176 6.98 13.54 -0.65
N GLU A 177 6.74 12.75 -1.70
CA GLU A 177 5.65 11.78 -1.71
C GLU A 177 5.93 10.59 -0.78
N LEU A 178 7.19 10.12 -0.70
CA LEU A 178 7.61 9.10 0.26
C LEU A 178 7.35 9.54 1.70
N ASP A 179 7.70 10.78 2.07
CA ASP A 179 7.43 11.31 3.40
C ASP A 179 5.93 11.22 3.76
N LYS A 180 5.07 11.58 2.81
CA LYS A 180 3.61 11.49 3.00
C LYS A 180 3.17 10.04 3.19
N LEU A 181 3.67 9.12 2.36
CA LEU A 181 3.32 7.70 2.41
C LEU A 181 3.72 7.08 3.75
N CYS A 182 4.96 7.27 4.21
CA CYS A 182 5.45 6.75 5.47
C CYS A 182 4.68 7.33 6.68
N ARG A 183 4.39 8.65 6.68
CA ARG A 183 3.54 9.25 7.73
C ARG A 183 2.14 8.65 7.76
N PHE A 184 1.53 8.43 6.59
CA PHE A 184 0.21 7.80 6.50
C PHE A 184 0.24 6.36 6.99
N GLN A 185 1.23 5.58 6.58
CA GLN A 185 1.41 4.19 7.03
C GLN A 185 1.56 4.10 8.55
N SER A 186 2.38 4.98 9.14
CA SER A 186 2.56 5.09 10.60
C SER A 186 1.26 5.43 11.33
N CYS A 187 0.54 6.45 10.84
CA CYS A 187 -0.75 6.88 11.39
C CYS A 187 -1.80 5.75 11.28
N TYR A 188 -1.94 5.15 10.10
CA TYR A 188 -2.95 4.13 9.85
C TYR A 188 -2.72 2.91 10.73
N MET A 189 -1.48 2.41 10.79
CA MET A 189 -1.08 1.29 11.64
C MET A 189 -1.45 1.54 13.11
N SER A 190 -1.16 2.74 13.61
CA SER A 190 -1.48 3.15 15.00
C SER A 190 -2.99 3.25 15.23
N CYS A 191 -3.73 3.80 14.27
CA CYS A 191 -5.19 3.96 14.37
C CYS A 191 -5.95 2.63 14.27
N MET A 192 -5.53 1.72 13.39
CA MET A 192 -6.28 0.49 13.11
C MET A 192 -6.16 -0.55 14.21
N ALA A 193 -5.05 -0.57 14.96
CA ALA A 193 -4.79 -1.54 16.01
C ALA A 193 -5.90 -1.62 17.10
N PRO A 194 -6.38 -0.50 17.70
CA PRO A 194 -7.50 -0.56 18.64
C PRO A 194 -8.81 -1.02 17.99
N VAL A 195 -9.10 -0.62 16.73
CA VAL A 195 -10.30 -1.06 16.01
C VAL A 195 -10.31 -2.57 15.83
N VAL A 196 -9.18 -3.14 15.42
CA VAL A 196 -9.02 -4.58 15.25
C VAL A 196 -9.13 -5.35 16.56
N LYS A 197 -8.55 -4.84 17.66
CA LYS A 197 -8.67 -5.46 18.99
C LYS A 197 -10.10 -5.46 19.51
N GLU A 198 -10.89 -4.44 19.19
CA GLU A 198 -12.28 -4.33 19.61
C GLU A 198 -13.21 -5.24 18.78
N MET A 199 -12.94 -5.37 17.48
CA MET A 199 -13.84 -6.05 16.56
C MET A 199 -13.54 -7.54 16.35
N CYS A 200 -12.32 -8.02 16.63
CA CYS A 200 -11.90 -9.40 16.34
C CYS A 200 -11.49 -10.16 17.59
N GLY A 201 -11.45 -11.50 17.50
CA GLY A 201 -10.91 -12.34 18.58
C GLY A 201 -9.39 -12.16 18.76
N GLY A 202 -8.83 -12.59 19.90
CA GLY A 202 -7.41 -12.36 20.24
C GLY A 202 -6.40 -12.86 19.19
N GLU A 203 -6.55 -14.07 18.67
CA GLU A 203 -5.63 -14.62 17.64
C GLU A 203 -5.81 -13.95 16.26
N GLU A 204 -7.06 -13.71 15.85
CA GLU A 204 -7.37 -13.05 14.57
C GLU A 204 -6.91 -11.58 14.57
N SER A 205 -7.13 -10.87 15.69
CA SER A 205 -6.67 -9.48 15.87
C SER A 205 -5.15 -9.38 15.89
N LYS A 206 -4.47 -10.31 16.58
CA LYS A 206 -3.00 -10.38 16.57
C LYS A 206 -2.47 -10.56 15.16
N SER A 207 -3.01 -11.50 14.40
CA SER A 207 -2.57 -11.76 13.01
C SER A 207 -2.81 -10.55 12.11
N ALA A 208 -3.95 -9.87 12.25
CA ALA A 208 -4.29 -8.68 11.47
C ALA A 208 -3.42 -7.45 11.80
N ILE A 209 -3.05 -7.27 13.07
CA ILE A 209 -2.09 -6.23 13.45
C ILE A 209 -0.70 -6.58 12.93
N GLU A 210 -0.25 -7.81 13.17
CA GLU A 210 1.10 -8.27 12.80
C GLU A 210 1.35 -8.15 11.29
N ILE A 211 0.37 -8.48 10.44
CA ILE A 211 0.55 -8.39 8.98
C ILE A 211 0.62 -6.94 8.48
N VAL A 212 -0.12 -6.01 9.09
CA VAL A 212 -0.08 -4.58 8.73
C VAL A 212 1.23 -3.96 9.23
N GLU A 213 1.64 -4.24 10.47
CA GLU A 213 2.93 -3.81 11.00
C GLU A 213 4.09 -4.35 10.16
N ALA A 214 4.05 -5.63 9.78
CA ALA A 214 5.06 -6.24 8.93
C ALA A 214 5.09 -5.64 7.53
N TYR A 215 3.95 -5.26 6.95
CA TYR A 215 3.89 -4.60 5.65
C TYR A 215 4.60 -3.24 5.70
N VAL A 216 4.24 -2.42 6.67
CA VAL A 216 4.80 -1.07 6.86
C VAL A 216 6.31 -1.16 7.11
N GLN A 217 6.72 -2.13 7.93
CA GLN A 217 8.12 -2.38 8.24
C GLN A 217 8.93 -2.77 7.00
N TRP A 218 8.49 -3.79 6.26
CA TRP A 218 9.21 -4.28 5.09
C TRP A 218 9.28 -3.24 3.99
N HIS A 219 8.23 -2.46 3.82
CA HIS A 219 8.23 -1.33 2.88
C HIS A 219 9.26 -0.26 3.28
N ALA A 220 9.34 0.08 4.57
CA ALA A 220 10.32 1.05 5.06
C ALA A 220 11.77 0.53 4.94
N ASP A 221 11.99 -0.76 5.24
CA ASP A 221 13.30 -1.40 5.11
C ASP A 221 13.76 -1.43 3.64
N ASP A 222 12.89 -1.82 2.70
CA ASP A 222 13.17 -1.80 1.25
C ASP A 222 13.51 -0.39 0.73
N ILE A 223 12.74 0.62 1.16
CA ILE A 223 13.05 2.02 0.84
C ILE A 223 14.41 2.41 1.42
N SER A 224 14.71 2.04 2.66
CA SER A 224 15.99 2.37 3.30
C SER A 224 17.17 1.73 2.57
N ASP A 225 17.07 0.45 2.24
CA ASP A 225 18.10 -0.28 1.50
C ASP A 225 18.34 0.36 0.12
N TRP A 226 17.28 0.75 -0.57
CA TRP A 226 17.39 1.47 -1.85
C TRP A 226 18.15 2.80 -1.70
N HIS A 227 17.89 3.58 -0.66
CA HIS A 227 18.63 4.83 -0.40
C HIS A 227 20.12 4.55 -0.15
N SER A 228 20.44 3.54 0.67
CA SER A 228 21.82 3.16 0.95
C SER A 228 22.57 2.65 -0.29
N ILE A 229 21.93 1.84 -1.13
CA ILE A 229 22.55 1.31 -2.35
C ILE A 229 22.77 2.42 -3.38
N THR A 230 21.87 3.40 -3.45
CA THR A 230 21.96 4.51 -4.42
C THR A 230 22.78 5.70 -3.92
N GLY A 231 23.28 5.66 -2.67
CA GLY A 231 24.06 6.74 -2.06
C GLY A 231 23.25 7.97 -1.68
N ASN A 232 21.94 7.78 -1.45
CA ASN A 232 20.96 8.83 -1.12
C ASN A 232 20.54 8.78 0.36
N ASP A 233 21.34 8.20 1.27
CA ASP A 233 20.99 8.04 2.69
C ASP A 233 20.53 9.35 3.37
N GLU A 234 21.12 10.48 2.98
CA GLU A 234 20.81 11.80 3.53
C GLU A 234 19.44 12.35 3.10
N THR A 235 18.87 11.84 1.99
CA THR A 235 17.57 12.29 1.47
C THR A 235 16.39 11.46 1.97
N LEU A 236 16.65 10.29 2.57
CA LEU A 236 15.63 9.41 3.13
C LEU A 236 14.75 10.18 4.14
N PRO A 237 13.42 10.28 3.94
CA PRO A 237 12.56 11.06 4.81
C PRO A 237 12.56 10.52 6.24
N LYS A 238 12.62 11.42 7.22
CA LYS A 238 12.62 11.04 8.66
C LYS A 238 11.42 10.19 9.07
N SER A 239 10.27 10.39 8.42
CA SER A 239 9.08 9.58 8.65
C SER A 239 9.31 8.12 8.25
N CYS A 240 9.96 7.88 7.10
CA CYS A 240 10.37 6.54 6.69
C CYS A 240 11.48 5.98 7.59
N GLN A 241 12.50 6.78 7.94
CA GLN A 241 13.57 6.38 8.87
C GLN A 241 13.01 5.88 10.21
N SER A 242 11.97 6.52 10.73
CA SER A 242 11.34 6.13 12.01
C SER A 242 10.61 4.79 11.96
N LEU A 243 10.26 4.32 10.75
CA LEU A 243 9.61 3.04 10.51
C LEU A 243 10.61 1.93 10.23
N VAL A 244 11.86 2.24 9.87
CA VAL A 244 12.93 1.24 9.72
C VAL A 244 13.26 0.67 11.09
N LYS A 245 13.26 -0.66 11.22
CA LYS A 245 13.73 -1.29 12.44
C LYS A 245 15.23 -1.09 12.47
N PRO A 246 15.81 -0.61 13.58
CA PRO A 246 17.24 -0.74 13.77
C PRO A 246 17.53 -2.23 13.73
N HIS A 247 17.96 -2.73 12.57
CA HIS A 247 18.53 -4.05 12.47
C HIS A 247 19.72 -3.97 13.42
N SER A 248 19.66 -4.68 14.54
CA SER A 248 20.89 -5.09 15.18
C SER A 248 21.71 -5.70 14.06
N LYS A 249 22.84 -5.09 13.68
CA LYS A 249 23.77 -5.61 12.66
C LYS A 249 24.15 -7.10 12.88
N ALA A 250 23.77 -7.67 14.03
CA ALA A 250 23.88 -9.07 14.38
C ALA A 250 22.85 -10.00 13.70
N ASP A 251 21.70 -9.52 13.21
CA ASP A 251 20.60 -10.39 12.78
C ASP A 251 20.42 -10.50 11.26
N ASP A 252 21.21 -9.77 10.47
CA ASP A 252 21.19 -9.86 9.01
C ASP A 252 22.38 -10.70 8.48
N PRO A 253 22.14 -11.94 8.03
CA PRO A 253 23.19 -12.81 7.52
C PRO A 253 23.85 -12.29 6.23
N ILE A 254 23.20 -11.39 5.47
CA ILE A 254 23.77 -10.82 4.25
C ILE A 254 24.82 -9.76 4.60
N LEU A 255 24.54 -8.90 5.59
CA LEU A 255 25.48 -7.88 6.06
C LEU A 255 26.69 -8.47 6.81
N GLN A 256 26.55 -9.66 7.41
CA GLN A 256 27.69 -10.39 8.00
C GLN A 256 28.68 -10.92 6.95
N ILE A 257 28.22 -11.21 5.74
CA ILE A 257 29.09 -11.70 4.65
C ILE A 257 29.94 -10.54 4.11
N ILE A 258 29.37 -9.34 4.00
CA ILE A 258 30.07 -8.15 3.49
C ILE A 258 31.10 -7.63 4.52
N GLY A 259 30.80 -7.70 5.82
CA GLY A 259 31.71 -7.25 6.89
C GLY A 259 32.93 -8.16 7.15
N ASN A 260 32.92 -9.40 6.66
CA ASN A 260 34.01 -10.37 6.83
C ASN A 260 34.95 -10.47 5.61
N VAL A 261 34.73 -9.65 4.58
CA VAL A 261 35.57 -9.59 3.36
C VAL A 261 36.38 -8.27 3.29
N ALA A 262 36.41 -7.49 4.37
CA ALA A 262 37.29 -6.32 4.54
C ALA A 262 38.46 -6.64 5.48
#